data_AF-A0A1S7BG73-F1
#
_entry.id   AF-A0A1S7BG73-F1
#
_cell.length_a   1.000
_cell.length_b   1.000
_cell.length_c   1.000
_cell.angle_alpha   90.00
_cell.angle_beta   90.00
_cell.angle_gamma   90.00
#
_symmetry.space_group_name_H-M   'P 1'
#
loop_
_entity.id
_entity.type
_entity.pdbx_description
1 polymer ?
#
loop_
_entity_poly.entity_id
_entity_poly.type
_entity_poly.pdbx_seq_one_letter_code
_entity_poly.pdbx_strand_id
1 'polypeptide(L)' 'MTKTYLPHQQRVIEEQDDLSRRIFKLECFTATEIFSRLPHVDRNMLIKQLDTMKAYELILRARIARF' A
#
# COMPACT_ATOMS: atom_id res chain seq x y z
N MET A 1 -2.71 0.96 28.94
CA MET A 1 -1.81 -0.19 28.77
C MET A 1 -1.32 -0.18 27.34
N THR A 2 -0.01 -0.12 27.10
CA THR A 2 0.58 -0.26 25.75
C THR A 2 0.48 -1.72 25.32
N LYS A 3 -0.15 -1.98 24.18
CA LYS A 3 -0.25 -3.33 23.61
C LYS A 3 1.13 -3.71 23.05
N THR A 4 1.72 -4.77 23.57
CA THR A 4 3.00 -5.32 23.08
C THR A 4 2.72 -6.45 22.09
N TYR A 5 3.18 -6.31 20.86
CA TYR A 5 3.02 -7.31 19.80
C TYR A 5 4.15 -8.35 19.80
N LEU A 6 3.84 -9.59 19.42
CA LEU A 6 4.85 -10.61 19.15
C LEU A 6 5.70 -10.20 17.93
N PRO A 7 6.97 -10.65 17.81
CA PRO A 7 7.84 -10.23 16.70
C PRO A 7 7.25 -10.44 15.30
N HIS A 8 6.50 -11.53 15.10
CA HIS A 8 5.85 -11.79 13.81
C HIS A 8 4.61 -10.91 13.55
N GLN A 9 3.95 -10.40 14.60
CA GLN A 9 2.84 -9.45 14.49
C GLN A 9 3.38 -8.04 14.21
N GLN A 10 4.44 -7.65 14.92
CA GLN A 10 5.12 -6.37 14.73
C GLN A 10 5.59 -6.21 13.28
N ARG A 11 6.18 -7.27 12.69
CA ARG A 11 6.56 -7.28 11.26
C ARG A 11 5.41 -6.94 10.32
N VAL A 12 4.20 -7.44 10.61
CA VAL A 12 3.01 -7.23 9.75
C VAL A 12 2.48 -5.79 9.90
N ILE A 13 2.59 -5.21 11.09
CA ILE A 13 2.23 -3.81 11.35
C ILE A 13 3.19 -2.89 10.58
N GLU A 14 4.50 -3.12 10.72
CA GLU A 14 5.53 -2.35 10.02
C GLU A 14 5.39 -2.46 8.50
N GLU A 15 5.09 -3.66 8.01
CA GLU A 15 4.84 -3.91 6.59
C GLU A 15 3.60 -3.16 6.08
N GLN A 16 2.51 -3.14 6.85
CA GLN A 16 1.29 -2.41 6.46
C GLN A 16 1.53 -0.90 6.47
N ASP A 17 2.26 -0.38 7.45
CA ASP A 17 2.62 1.04 7.53
C ASP A 17 3.49 1.46 6.34
N ASP A 18 4.47 0.64 5.96
CA ASP A 18 5.29 0.91 4.79
C ASP A 18 4.49 0.88 3.49
N LEU A 19 3.66 -0.15 3.33
CA LEU A 19 2.82 -0.28 2.14
C LEU A 19 1.84 0.88 2.01
N SER A 20 1.21 1.31 3.10
CA SER A 20 0.30 2.47 3.14
C SER A 20 0.98 3.75 2.66
N ARG A 21 2.20 4.03 3.12
CA ARG A 21 2.99 5.19 2.64
C ARG A 21 3.30 5.11 1.16
N ARG A 22 3.58 3.91 0.64
CA ARG A 22 3.87 3.68 -0.79
C ARG A 22 2.61 3.82 -1.65
N ILE A 23 1.46 3.33 -1.17
CA ILE A 23 0.14 3.53 -1.79
C ILE A 23 -0.12 5.02 -1.93
N PHE A 24 -0.04 5.77 -0.83
CA PHE A 24 -0.30 7.22 -0.83
C PHE A 24 0.58 7.96 -1.84
N LYS A 25 1.88 7.66 -1.89
CA LYS A 25 2.81 8.28 -2.86
C LYS A 25 2.42 7.97 -4.31
N LEU A 26 2.05 6.72 -4.60
CA LEU A 26 1.63 6.31 -5.94
C LEU A 26 0.29 6.94 -6.31
N GLU A 27 -0.68 6.99 -5.40
CA GLU A 27 -1.95 7.70 -5.59
C GLU A 27 -1.73 9.17 -5.94
N CYS A 28 -0.93 9.87 -5.14
CA CYS A 28 -0.56 11.26 -5.41
C CYS A 28 0.09 11.40 -6.79
N PHE A 29 1.00 10.49 -7.17
CA PHE A 29 1.62 10.52 -8.50
C PHE A 29 0.59 10.34 -9.62
N THR A 30 -0.35 9.41 -9.47
CA THR A 30 -1.40 9.16 -10.48
C THR A 30 -2.34 10.35 -10.69
N ALA A 31 -2.39 11.31 -9.75
CA ALA A 31 -3.13 12.54 -9.86
C ALA A 31 -2.36 13.69 -10.54
N THR A 32 -1.09 13.50 -10.90
CA THR A 32 -0.25 14.54 -11.52
C THR A 32 -0.38 14.59 -13.04
N GLU A 33 -0.05 15.74 -13.64
CA GLU A 33 0.04 15.89 -15.10
C GLU A 33 1.15 15.04 -15.72
N ILE A 34 2.22 14.74 -14.96
CA ILE A 34 3.29 13.87 -15.43
C ILE A 34 2.73 12.49 -15.74
N PHE A 35 1.90 11.94 -14.85
CA PHE A 35 1.24 10.67 -15.07
C PHE A 35 0.34 10.71 -16.32
N SER A 36 -0.44 11.78 -16.53
CA SER A 36 -1.31 11.88 -17.71
C SER A 36 -0.55 11.93 -19.03
N ARG A 37 0.72 12.35 -19.02
CA ARG A 37 1.60 12.39 -20.20
C ARG A 37 2.32 11.07 -20.49
N LEU A 38 2.27 10.08 -19.59
CA LEU A 38 2.88 8.77 -19.81
C LEU A 38 2.16 7.99 -20.92
N PRO A 39 2.88 7.09 -21.63
CA PRO A 39 2.26 6.12 -22.51
C PRO A 39 1.13 5.35 -21.83
N HIS A 40 0.07 5.03 -22.58
CA HIS A 40 -1.10 4.36 -22.02
C HIS A 40 -0.76 3.04 -21.31
N VAL A 41 0.20 2.27 -21.85
CA VAL A 41 0.67 1.02 -21.26
C VAL A 41 1.28 1.25 -19.88
N ASP A 42 2.12 2.26 -19.72
CA ASP A 42 2.77 2.58 -18.44
C ASP A 42 1.75 3.06 -17.40
N ARG A 43 0.79 3.91 -17.80
CA ARG A 43 -0.32 4.31 -16.92
C ARG A 43 -1.11 3.11 -16.42
N ASN A 44 -1.45 2.18 -17.32
CA ASN A 44 -2.19 0.96 -16.96
C ASN A 44 -1.40 0.07 -16.00
N MET A 45 -0.08 -0.03 -16.15
CA MET A 45 0.77 -0.81 -15.23
C MET A 45 0.83 -0.18 -13.84
N LEU A 46 0.96 1.15 -13.75
CA LEU A 46 0.95 1.86 -12.47
C LEU A 46 -0.41 1.76 -11.75
N ILE A 47 -1.52 1.82 -12.48
CA ILE A 47 -2.86 1.60 -11.90
C ILE A 47 -2.98 0.18 -11.36
N LYS A 48 -2.59 -0.84 -12.14
CA LYS A 48 -2.60 -2.24 -11.69
C LYS A 48 -1.72 -2.47 -10.47
N GLN A 49 -0.54 -1.84 -10.43
CA GLN A 49 0.34 -1.86 -9.28
C GLN A 49 -0.38 -1.28 -8.05
N LEU A 50 -0.99 -0.10 -8.17
CA LEU A 50 -1.72 0.56 -7.09
C LEU A 50 -2.86 -0.31 -6.57
N ASP A 51 -3.67 -0.88 -7.47
CA ASP A 51 -4.78 -1.76 -7.10
C ASP A 51 -4.30 -3.02 -6.36
N THR A 52 -3.20 -3.62 -6.83
CA THR A 52 -2.59 -4.79 -6.19
C THR A 52 -2.05 -4.46 -4.80
N MET A 53 -1.41 -3.29 -4.65
CA MET A 53 -0.91 -2.81 -3.36
C MET A 53 -2.06 -2.57 -2.37
N LYS A 54 -3.17 -1.96 -2.80
CA LYS A 54 -4.37 -1.76 -1.97
C LYS A 54 -5.01 -3.08 -1.54
N ALA A 55 -5.10 -4.04 -2.45
CA ALA A 55 -5.59 -5.38 -2.13
C ALA A 55 -4.69 -6.05 -1.08
N TYR A 56 -3.37 -5.91 -1.22
CA TYR A 56 -2.43 -6.46 -0.24
C TYR A 56 -2.55 -5.75 1.13
N GLU A 57 -2.69 -4.43 1.15
CA GLU A 57 -2.90 -3.67 2.39
C GLU A 57 -4.16 -4.12 3.13
N LEU A 58 -5.26 -4.38 2.42
CA LEU A 58 -6.49 -4.91 3.01
C LEU A 58 -6.25 -6.26 3.70
N ILE A 59 -5.45 -7.15 3.10
CA ILE A 59 -5.06 -8.42 3.71
C ILE A 59 -4.26 -8.17 4.99
N LEU A 60 -3.28 -7.25 4.97
CA LEU A 60 -2.48 -6.93 6.15
C LEU A 60 -3.34 -6.34 7.28
N ARG A 61 -4.27 -5.42 6.97
CA ARG A 61 -5.25 -4.88 7.93
C ARG A 61 -6.11 -5.98 8.55
N ALA A 62 -6.60 -6.92 7.73
CA ALA A 62 -7.36 -8.07 8.21
C ALA A 62 -6.53 -8.99 9.12
N ARG A 63 -5.22 -9.17 8.84
CA ARG A 63 -4.30 -9.90 9.71
C ARG A 63 -4.11 -9.17 11.04
N ILE A 64 -3.87 -7.85 11.01
CA ILE A 64 -3.65 -7.01 12.20
C ILE A 64 -4.88 -7.02 13.12
N ALA A 65 -6.10 -7.03 12.55
CA ALA A 65 -7.34 -7.10 13.31
C ALA A 65 -7.48 -8.39 14.16
N ARG A 66 -6.65 -9.41 13.90
CA ARG A 66 -6.63 -10.68 14.64
C ARG A 66 -5.53 -10.74 15.71
N PHE A 67 -4.70 -9.70 15.86
CA PHE A 67 -3.59 -9.64 16.81
C PHE A 67 -4.02 -9.20 18.20
#